data_AF-A0A0X2NJG7-F1
#
_entry.id   AF-A0A0X2NJG7-F1
#
_cell.length_a   1.000
_cell.length_b   1.000
_cell.length_c   1.000
_cell.angle_alpha   90.00
_cell.angle_beta   90.00
_cell.angle_gamma   90.00
#
_symmetry.space_group_name_H-M   'P 1'
#
loop_
_entity.id
_entity.type
_entity.pdbx_description
1 polymer ?
#
loop_
_entity_poly.entity_id
_entity_poly.type
_entity_poly.pdbx_seq_one_letter_code
_entity_poly.pdbx_strand_id
1 'polypeptide(L)'
;MILHSVSVGPRSGRSDAPVIVLTGSIGSTTDMWLPQMDALSADARVIAVDHPGHGGSPVPTDDTTRYTVPDIATDLLTTLDALRLASFHLAGLSLGGAVAQ
;
A
#
# COMPACT_ATOMS: atom_id res chain seq x y z
N MET A 1 11.71 2.49 5.25
CA MET A 1 12.04 3.09 3.94
C MET A 1 10.77 3.62 3.26
N ILE A 2 10.89 4.37 2.15
CA ILE A 2 9.72 4.75 1.34
C ILE A 2 9.46 3.65 0.32
N LEU A 3 8.25 3.10 0.33
CA LEU A 3 7.80 2.04 -0.56
C LEU A 3 7.24 2.61 -1.87
N HIS A 4 7.35 1.82 -2.93
CA HIS A 4 6.67 2.12 -4.18
C HIS A 4 5.17 2.03 -4.00
N SER A 5 4.45 3.01 -4.55
CA SER A 5 2.99 3.03 -4.55
C SER A 5 2.45 3.62 -5.84
N VAL A 6 1.28 3.13 -6.25
CA VAL A 6 0.48 3.68 -7.35
C VAL A 6 -0.83 4.21 -6.80
N SER A 7 -1.37 5.27 -7.40
CA SER A 7 -2.62 5.90 -6.95
C SER A 7 -3.54 6.20 -8.13
N VAL A 8 -4.84 5.93 -7.95
CA VAL A 8 -5.90 6.25 -8.92
C VAL A 8 -7.11 6.87 -8.23
N GLY A 9 -7.89 7.64 -8.99
CA GLY A 9 -9.14 8.24 -8.52
C GLY A 9 -8.97 9.34 -7.45
N PRO A 10 -10.08 9.84 -6.87
CA PRO A 10 -11.45 9.50 -7.24
C PRO A 10 -11.85 10.11 -8.59
N ARG A 11 -12.58 9.37 -9.41
CA ARG A 11 -13.14 9.87 -10.69
C ARG A 11 -14.36 10.76 -10.48
N SER A 12 -15.02 10.64 -9.32
CA SER A 12 -16.15 11.51 -8.92
C SER A 12 -15.76 12.98 -8.72
N GLY A 13 -14.46 13.31 -8.59
CA GLY A 13 -13.98 14.68 -8.35
C GLY A 13 -14.27 15.21 -6.93
N ARG A 14 -14.78 14.36 -6.04
CA ARG A 14 -15.06 14.70 -4.65
C ARG A 14 -13.78 14.97 -3.87
N SER A 15 -13.68 16.14 -3.24
CA SER A 15 -12.54 16.49 -2.39
C SER A 15 -12.54 15.75 -1.04
N ASP A 16 -13.68 15.19 -0.64
CA ASP A 16 -13.90 14.46 0.61
C ASP A 16 -13.93 12.93 0.40
N ALA A 17 -13.51 12.46 -0.78
CA ALA A 17 -13.51 11.04 -1.09
C ALA A 17 -12.64 10.24 -0.09
N PRO A 18 -13.08 9.05 0.34
CA PRO A 18 -12.29 8.20 1.21
C PRO A 18 -11.00 7.77 0.52
N VAL A 19 -9.96 7.54 1.32
CA VAL A 19 -8.70 6.95 0.87
C VAL A 19 -8.71 5.46 1.23
N ILE A 20 -8.41 4.60 0.26
CA ILE A 20 -8.27 3.16 0.45
C ILE A 20 -6.84 2.77 0.10
N VAL A 21 -6.13 2.16 1.04
CA VAL A 21 -4.78 1.63 0.89
C VAL A 21 -4.87 0.11 0.76
N LEU A 22 -4.22 -0.43 -0.26
CA LEU A 22 -4.19 -1.85 -0.60
C LEU A 22 -2.74 -2.37 -0.46
N THR A 23 -2.56 -3.46 0.27
CA THR A 23 -1.25 -4.12 0.44
C THR A 23 -1.32 -5.62 0.10
N GLY A 24 -0.39 -6.08 -0.73
CA GLY A 24 -0.45 -7.37 -1.41
C GLY A 24 -0.01 -8.58 -0.58
N SER A 25 0.04 -9.74 -1.24
CA SER A 25 0.64 -10.96 -0.70
C SER A 25 2.15 -11.02 -0.95
N ILE A 26 2.84 -11.98 -0.34
CA ILE A 26 4.23 -12.27 -0.71
C ILE A 26 4.30 -12.72 -2.18
N GLY A 27 5.30 -12.23 -2.92
CA GLY A 27 5.49 -12.51 -4.34
C GLY A 27 4.56 -11.74 -5.29
N SER A 28 3.69 -10.87 -4.78
CA SER A 28 2.82 -10.01 -5.60
C SER A 28 3.36 -8.60 -5.76
N THR A 29 2.84 -7.87 -6.75
CA THR A 29 3.05 -6.43 -6.94
C THR A 29 1.72 -5.68 -6.88
N THR A 30 1.75 -4.35 -6.94
CA THR A 30 0.55 -3.50 -7.07
C THR A 30 -0.39 -3.93 -8.19
N ASP A 31 0.11 -4.59 -9.24
CA ASP A 31 -0.69 -5.03 -10.39
C ASP A 31 -1.79 -6.02 -10.02
N MET A 32 -1.64 -6.76 -8.91
CA MET A 32 -2.68 -7.68 -8.44
C MET A 32 -4.01 -6.97 -8.12
N TRP A 33 -3.93 -5.67 -7.83
CA TRP A 33 -5.07 -4.85 -7.40
C TRP A 33 -5.72 -4.10 -8.55
N LEU A 34 -5.24 -4.21 -9.80
CA LEU A 34 -5.76 -3.44 -10.93
C LEU A 34 -7.29 -3.49 -11.07
N PRO A 35 -7.97 -4.66 -10.96
CA PRO A 35 -9.43 -4.70 -11.04
C PRO A 35 -10.12 -3.94 -9.89
N GLN A 36 -9.62 -4.05 -8.66
CA GLN A 36 -10.17 -3.36 -7.51
C GLN A 36 -9.90 -1.86 -7.57
N MET A 37 -8.71 -1.47 -8.05
CA MET A 37 -8.34 -0.07 -8.26
C MET A 37 -9.27 0.59 -9.29
N ASP A 38 -9.53 -0.04 -10.43
CA ASP A 38 -10.47 0.50 -11.42
C ASP A 38 -11.88 0.68 -10.82
N ALA A 39 -12.41 -0.36 -10.18
CA ALA A 39 -13.75 -0.33 -9.60
C ALA A 39 -13.89 0.72 -8.47
N LEU A 40 -12.98 0.70 -7.49
CA LEU A 40 -13.06 1.57 -6.30
C LEU A 40 -12.70 3.03 -6.62
N SER A 41 -11.94 3.28 -7.70
CA SER A 41 -11.58 4.64 -8.12
C SER A 41 -12.77 5.49 -8.56
N ALA A 42 -13.95 4.91 -8.75
CA ALA A 42 -15.17 5.67 -9.01
C ALA A 42 -15.42 6.70 -7.90
N ASP A 43 -15.30 6.27 -6.64
CA ASP A 43 -15.72 7.06 -5.47
C ASP A 43 -14.60 7.28 -4.44
N ALA A 44 -13.49 6.56 -4.53
CA ALA A 44 -12.37 6.65 -3.58
C ALA A 44 -11.05 7.01 -4.27
N ARG A 45 -10.13 7.63 -3.52
CA ARG A 45 -8.70 7.61 -3.88
C ARG A 45 -8.15 6.26 -3.46
N VAL A 46 -7.71 5.45 -4.42
CA VAL A 46 -7.17 4.11 -4.15
C VAL A 46 -5.66 4.16 -4.31
N ILE A 47 -4.94 3.60 -3.36
CA ILE A 47 -3.48 3.54 -3.33
C ILE A 47 -3.09 2.08 -3.12
N ALA A 48 -2.30 1.51 -4.03
CA ALA A 48 -1.69 0.20 -3.83
C ALA A 48 -0.21 0.37 -3.53
N VAL A 49 0.31 -0.38 -2.55
CA VAL A 49 1.69 -0.29 -2.07
C VAL A 49 2.39 -1.64 -2.22
N ASP A 50 3.57 -1.63 -2.84
CA ASP A 50 4.44 -2.81 -2.90
C ASP A 50 5.17 -3.03 -1.58
N HIS A 51 5.20 -4.26 -1.09
CA HIS A 51 6.02 -4.65 0.06
C HIS A 51 7.53 -4.43 -0.22
N PRO A 52 8.37 -4.28 0.82
CA PRO A 52 9.82 -4.30 0.64
C PRO A 52 10.28 -5.48 -0.22
N GLY A 53 11.15 -5.21 -1.18
CA GLY A 53 11.67 -6.20 -2.14
C GLY A 53 10.67 -6.71 -3.19
N HIS A 54 9.49 -6.10 -3.31
CA HIS A 54 8.48 -6.46 -4.32
C HIS A 54 8.26 -5.30 -5.30
N GLY A 55 7.94 -5.63 -6.55
CA GLY A 55 7.57 -4.65 -7.57
C GLY A 55 8.60 -3.52 -7.68
N GLY A 56 8.16 -2.28 -7.46
CA GLY A 56 9.02 -1.10 -7.48
C GLY A 56 9.69 -0.75 -6.14
N SER A 57 9.37 -1.47 -5.05
CA SER A 57 9.88 -1.18 -3.73
C SER A 57 11.33 -1.66 -3.56
N PRO A 58 12.17 -0.88 -2.85
CA PRO A 58 13.55 -1.27 -2.59
C PRO A 58 13.65 -2.56 -1.77
N VAL A 59 14.73 -3.31 -2.00
CA VAL A 59 15.10 -4.47 -1.18
C VAL A 59 15.77 -3.96 0.10
N PRO A 60 15.38 -4.45 1.30
CA PRO A 60 16.09 -4.14 2.53
C PRO A 60 17.58 -4.47 2.40
N THR A 61 18.46 -3.51 2.70
CA THR A 61 19.91 -3.64 2.50
C THR A 61 20.66 -4.12 3.75
N ASP A 62 19.99 -4.24 4.89
CA ASP A 62 20.59 -4.83 6.09
C ASP A 62 20.44 -6.36 6.02
N ASP A 63 21.57 -7.06 5.92
CA ASP A 63 21.69 -8.53 5.83
C ASP A 63 21.84 -9.18 7.22
N THR A 64 21.77 -8.39 8.30
CA THR A 64 22.04 -8.88 9.65
C THR A 64 20.77 -9.14 10.46
N THR A 65 19.60 -8.72 9.97
CA THR A 65 18.34 -8.80 10.71
C THR A 65 17.25 -9.51 9.90
N ARG A 66 16.47 -10.37 10.59
CA ARG A 66 15.22 -10.90 10.02
C ARG A 66 14.26 -9.73 9.81
N TYR A 67 13.84 -9.48 8.58
CA TYR A 67 12.84 -8.46 8.28
C TYR A 67 11.44 -8.96 8.66
N THR A 68 10.78 -8.29 9.60
CA THR A 68 9.56 -8.78 10.26
C THR A 68 8.30 -8.08 9.76
N VAL A 69 7.12 -8.63 10.10
CA VAL A 69 5.83 -7.97 9.80
C VAL A 69 5.73 -6.57 10.41
N PRO A 70 6.13 -6.33 11.69
CA PRO A 70 6.24 -4.97 12.23
C PRO A 70 7.14 -4.02 11.43
N ASP A 71 8.24 -4.51 10.87
CA ASP A 71 9.13 -3.67 10.04
C ASP A 71 8.42 -3.26 8.74
N ILE A 72 7.71 -4.20 8.10
CA ILE A 72 6.88 -3.91 6.92
C ILE A 72 5.80 -2.87 7.26
N ALA A 73 5.13 -3.02 8.41
CA ALA A 73 4.09 -2.08 8.86
C ALA A 73 4.67 -0.68 9.11
N THR A 74 5.86 -0.60 9.69
CA THR A 74 6.58 0.67 9.91
C THR A 74 6.90 1.36 8.60
N ASP A 75 7.35 0.60 7.59
CA ASP A 75 7.67 1.13 6.27
C ASP A 75 6.42 1.55 5.49
N LEU A 76 5.32 0.80 5.64
CA LEU A 76 4.02 1.20 5.11
C LEU A 76 3.59 2.54 5.73
N LEU A 77 3.55 2.65 7.06
CA LEU A 77 3.16 3.90 7.74
C LEU A 77 4.04 5.08 7.34
N THR A 78 5.37 4.88 7.30
CA THR A 78 6.32 5.91 6.84
C THR A 78 6.01 6.38 5.42
N THR A 79 5.61 5.46 4.54
CA THR A 79 5.20 5.78 3.17
C THR A 79 3.89 6.56 3.14
N LEU A 80 2.89 6.17 3.94
CA LEU A 80 1.59 6.86 4.00
C LEU A 80 1.71 8.26 4.62
N ASP A 81 2.60 8.44 5.59
CA ASP A 81 2.96 9.74 6.16
C ASP A 81 3.60 10.66 5.11
N ALA A 82 4.52 10.14 4.29
CA ALA A 82 5.12 10.88 3.19
C ALA A 82 4.09 11.29 2.12
N LEU A 83 3.04 10.49 1.93
CA LEU A 83 1.89 10.80 1.08
C LEU A 83 0.88 11.76 1.74
N ARG A 84 1.14 12.17 3.00
CA ARG A 84 0.33 13.10 3.80
C ARG A 84 -1.12 12.63 3.98
N LEU A 85 -1.31 11.34 4.21
CA LEU A 85 -2.64 10.77 4.43
C LEU A 85 -3.03 10.87 5.90
N ALA A 86 -3.97 11.76 6.21
CA ALA A 86 -4.44 11.94 7.58
C ALA A 86 -5.33 10.79 8.08
N SER A 87 -6.10 10.17 7.18
CA SER A 87 -6.94 9.00 7.46
C SER A 87 -7.11 8.16 6.21
N PHE A 88 -7.25 6.85 6.40
CA PHE A 88 -7.43 5.89 5.32
C PHE A 88 -8.08 4.61 5.83
N HIS A 89 -8.70 3.86 4.92
CA HIS A 89 -9.03 2.45 5.12
C HIS A 89 -7.87 1.60 4.62
N LEU A 90 -7.50 0.56 5.37
CA LEU A 90 -6.44 -0.37 4.98
C LEU A 90 -7.05 -1.74 4.70
N ALA A 91 -6.73 -2.31 3.55
CA ALA A 91 -7.05 -3.68 3.21
C ALA A 91 -5.79 -4.43 2.76
N GLY A 92 -5.60 -5.64 3.27
CA GLY A 92 -4.43 -6.45 2.99
C GLY A 92 -4.77 -7.91 2.72
N LEU A 93 -3.99 -8.56 1.85
CA LEU A 93 -4.11 -9.99 1.55
C LEU A 93 -2.88 -10.77 2.03
N SER A 94 -3.10 -11.89 2.73
CA SER A 94 -2.02 -12.77 3.20
C SER A 94 -1.00 -12.00 4.05
N LEU A 95 0.25 -11.83 3.59
CA LEU A 95 1.26 -10.98 4.23
C LEU A 95 0.72 -9.56 4.48
N GLY A 96 0.08 -8.95 3.49
CA GLY A 96 -0.57 -7.65 3.66
C GLY A 96 -1.70 -7.69 4.70
N GLY A 97 -2.38 -8.82 4.83
CA GLY A 97 -3.41 -9.03 5.87
C GLY A 97 -2.82 -9.15 7.28
N ALA A 98 -1.60 -9.69 7.41
CA ALA A 98 -0.85 -9.69 8.66
C ALA A 98 -0.31 -8.29 9.01
N VAL A 99 0.08 -7.51 8.01
CA VAL A 99 0.52 -6.11 8.17
C VAL A 99 -0.62 -5.19 8.60
N ALA A 100 -1.87 -5.50 8.22
CA ALA A 100 -3.03 -4.65 8.46
C ALA A 100 -3.75 -4.87 9.81
N GLN A 101 -3.23 -5.74 10.69
CA GLN A 101 -3.83 -6.07 12.00
C GLN A 101 -3.11 -5.43 13.18
#